data_AF-A0A7L5DQ38-F1
#
_entry.id   AF-A0A7L5DQ38-F1
#
_cell.length_a   1.000
_cell.length_b   1.000
_cell.length_c   1.000
_cell.angle_alpha   90.00
_cell.angle_beta   90.00
_cell.angle_gamma   90.00
#
_symmetry.space_group_name_H-M   'P 1'
#
loop_
_entity.id
_entity.type
_entity.pdbx_description
1 polymer ?
#
loop_
_entity_poly.entity_id
_entity_poly.type
_entity_poly.pdbx_seq_one_letter_code
_entity_poly.pdbx_strand_id
1 'polypeptide(L)' 'MLKIKALRIEVFTVDGKYGRDIVFGDGLNIIYGNNTSGKSTCVQAILHGLGMEELLGGKAQKLCSPF' A
#
# COMPACT_ATOMS: atom_id res chain seq x y z
N MET A 1 -6.87 8.32 -17.80
CA MET A 1 -5.60 8.44 -17.04
C MET A 1 -5.81 7.82 -15.67
N LEU A 2 -4.87 7.03 -15.14
CA LEU A 2 -5.01 6.41 -13.83
C LEU A 2 -5.02 7.50 -12.73
N LYS A 3 -5.98 7.43 -11.81
CA LYS A 3 -6.05 8.32 -10.64
C LYS A 3 -6.40 7.49 -9.40
N ILE A 4 -5.50 7.52 -8.42
CA ILE A 4 -5.71 6.90 -7.11
C ILE A 4 -6.50 7.90 -6.25
N LYS A 5 -7.69 7.53 -5.80
CA LYS A 5 -8.55 8.40 -4.97
C LYS A 5 -8.34 8.19 -3.48
N ALA A 6 -8.07 6.95 -3.07
CA ALA A 6 -7.86 6.59 -1.68
C ALA A 6 -6.99 5.34 -1.59
N LEU A 7 -6.33 5.19 -0.45
CA LEU A 7 -5.62 4.00 -0.01
C LEU A 7 -6.14 3.60 1.37
N ARG A 8 -6.54 2.35 1.52
CA ARG A 8 -7.01 1.76 2.77
C ARG A 8 -6.14 0.56 3.10
N ILE A 9 -5.44 0.63 4.22
CA ILE A 9 -4.56 -0.43 4.71
C ILE A 9 -5.20 -1.01 5.97
N GLU A 10 -5.42 -2.31 6.01
CA GLU A 10 -6.07 -2.98 7.13
C GLU A 10 -5.34 -4.26 7.51
N VAL A 11 -5.22 -4.48 8.82
CA VAL A 11 -4.65 -5.66 9.43
C VAL A 11 -5.65 -6.18 10.43
N PHE A 12 -6.08 -7.43 10.26
CA PHE A 12 -6.95 -8.12 11.20
C PHE A 12 -6.07 -8.94 12.15
N THR A 13 -6.12 -8.61 13.43
CA THR A 13 -5.43 -9.34 14.49
C THR A 13 -6.46 -9.94 15.45
N VAL A 14 -5.99 -10.80 16.36
CA VAL A 14 -6.82 -11.34 17.44
C VAL A 14 -7.41 -10.26 18.35
N ASP A 15 -6.71 -9.12 18.49
CA ASP A 15 -7.12 -7.98 19.32
C ASP A 15 -8.01 -6.98 18.57
N GLY A 16 -8.24 -7.22 17.28
CA GLY A 16 -9.15 -6.43 16.46
C GLY A 16 -8.52 -5.92 15.17
N LYS A 17 -9.16 -4.88 14.61
CA LYS A 17 -8.82 -4.34 13.30
C LYS A 17 -7.97 -3.08 13.45
N TYR A 18 -6.77 -3.12 12.88
CA TYR A 18 -5.83 -2.00 12.82
C TYR A 18 -5.68 -1.54 11.39
N GLY A 19 -5.46 -0.25 11.16
CA GLY A 19 -5.35 0.23 9.81
C GLY A 19 -5.29 1.73 9.67
N ARG A 20 -5.22 2.18 8.42
CA ARG A 20 -5.25 3.59 8.08
C ARG A 20 -5.92 3.82 6.73
N ASP A 21 -6.75 4.86 6.71
CA ASP A 21 -7.36 5.40 5.51
C ASP A 21 -6.64 6.69 5.10
N ILE A 22 -6.29 6.80 3.82
CA ILE A 22 -5.62 7.95 3.23
C ILE A 22 -6.40 8.35 1.98
N VAL A 23 -6.88 9.58 1.96
CA VAL A 23 -7.57 10.16 0.80
C VAL A 23 -6.59 11.03 0.01
N PHE A 24 -6.59 10.89 -1.30
CA PHE A 24 -5.74 11.69 -2.19
C PHE A 24 -6.55 12.78 -2.87
N GLY A 25 -6.01 14.00 -2.88
CA GLY A 25 -6.53 15.12 -3.65
C GLY A 25 -5.99 15.15 -5.08
N ASP A 26 -6.47 16.11 -5.85
CA ASP A 26 -5.90 16.44 -7.16
C ASP A 26 -4.53 17.11 -7.03
N GLY A 27 -3.65 16.86 -8.00
CA GLY A 27 -2.30 17.43 -8.02
C GLY A 27 -1.30 16.67 -7.13
N LEU A 28 -0.52 17.43 -6.36
CA LEU A 28 0.58 16.90 -5.53
C LEU A 28 0.08 16.52 -4.13
N ASN A 29 0.23 15.25 -3.77
CA ASN A 29 -0.04 14.76 -2.43
C ASN A 29 1.29 14.50 -1.70
N ILE A 30 1.50 15.10 -0.53
CA ILE A 30 2.75 14.99 0.24
C ILE A 30 2.54 13.99 1.39
N ILE A 31 3.32 12.91 1.40
CA ILE A 31 3.36 11.94 2.50
C ILE A 31 4.60 12.23 3.36
N TYR A 32 4.40 12.80 4.55
CA TYR A 32 5.46 13.20 5.47
C TYR A 32 5.36 12.48 6.83
N GLY A 33 6.49 12.26 7.49
CA GLY A 33 6.59 11.60 8.78
C GLY A 33 8.02 11.15 9.10
N ASN A 34 8.28 10.74 10.35
CA ASN A 34 9.59 10.25 10.77
C ASN A 34 9.94 8.90 10.15
N ASN A 35 11.21 8.50 10.21
CA ASN A 35 11.58 7.13 9.87
C ASN A 35 10.72 6.15 10.70
N THR A 36 10.34 5.05 10.08
CA THR A 36 9.46 4.01 10.68
C THR A 36 7.98 4.42 10.83
N SER A 37 7.56 5.61 10.36
CA SER A 37 6.16 6.05 10.42
C SER A 37 5.25 5.44 9.33
N GLY A 38 5.74 4.52 8.50
CA GLY A 38 4.95 3.88 7.43
C GLY A 38 4.90 4.63 6.09
N LYS A 39 5.78 5.61 5.83
CA LYS A 39 5.85 6.31 4.53
C LYS A 39 6.12 5.37 3.36
N SER A 40 7.17 4.55 3.46
CA SER A 40 7.49 3.55 2.44
C SER A 40 6.38 2.52 2.31
N THR A 41 5.76 2.14 3.44
CA THR A 41 4.61 1.23 3.46
C THR A 41 3.42 1.77 2.67
N CYS A 42 3.14 3.08 2.71
CA CYS A 42 2.09 3.68 1.86
C CYS A 42 2.37 3.49 0.37
N VAL A 43 3.60 3.77 -0.06
CA VAL A 43 4.00 3.62 -1.47
C VAL A 43 3.96 2.15 -1.89
N GLN A 44 4.43 1.25 -1.03
CA GLN A 44 4.38 -0.19 -1.26
C GLN A 44 2.94 -0.71 -1.36
N ALA A 45 2.04 -0.25 -0.48
CA ALA A 45 0.63 -0.66 -0.51
C ALA A 45 -0.09 -0.19 -1.78
N ILE A 46 0.26 0.99 -2.31
CA ILE A 46 -0.23 1.44 -3.63
C ILE A 46 0.25 0.48 -4.73
N LEU A 47 1.54 0.17 -4.75
CA LEU A 47 2.12 -0.71 -5.78
C LEU A 47 1.53 -2.13 -5.68
N HIS A 48 1.37 -2.65 -4.47
CA HIS A 48 0.70 -3.92 -4.18
C HIS A 48 -0.74 -3.93 -4.71
N GLY A 49 -1.54 -2.90 -4.39
CA GLY A 49 -2.93 -2.80 -4.87
C GLY A 49 -3.07 -2.65 -6.39
N LEU A 50 -2.00 -2.24 -7.09
CA LEU A 50 -1.92 -2.17 -8.55
C LEU A 50 -1.29 -3.42 -9.19
N GLY A 51 -0.83 -4.39 -8.39
CA GLY A 51 -0.13 -5.59 -8.88
C GLY A 51 1.29 -5.33 -9.39
N MET A 52 1.93 -4.23 -9.00
CA MET A 52 3.24 -3.78 -9.49
C MET A 52 4.39 -4.16 -8.55
N GLU A 53 4.30 -5.31 -7.91
CA GLU A 53 5.14 -5.70 -6.77
C GLU A 53 6.59 -6.00 -7.16
N GLU A 54 6.78 -6.44 -8.41
CA GLU A 54 8.11 -6.64 -9.00
C GLU A 54 8.95 -5.36 -8.99
N LEU A 55 8.34 -4.18 -9.07
CA LEU A 55 9.05 -2.89 -9.02
C LEU A 55 9.65 -2.61 -7.63
N LEU A 56 9.19 -3.29 -6.59
CA LEU A 56 9.74 -3.21 -5.24
C LEU A 56 10.98 -4.11 -5.06
N GLY A 57 11.40 -4.83 -6.11
CA GLY A 57 12.54 -5.75 -6.06
C GLY A 57 12.23 -7.10 -5.42
N GLY A 58 10.95 -7.36 -5.08
CA GLY A 58 10.49 -8.69 -4.72
C GLY A 58 10.34 -9.51 -6.00
N LYS A 59 11.21 -10.51 -6.22
CA LYS A 59 10.86 -11.59 -7.14
C LYS A 59 9.56 -12.18 -6.61
N ALA A 60 8.46 -12.13 -7.33
CA ALA A 60 7.27 -12.91 -7.01
C ALA A 60 7.67 -14.38 -7.04
N GLN A 61 8.16 -14.88 -5.91
CA GLN A 61 8.28 -16.30 -5.70
C GLN A 61 6.86 -16.80 -5.54
N LYS A 62 6.24 -17.11 -6.69
CA LYS A 62 4.91 -17.72 -6.87
C LYS A 62 3.95 -17.33 -5.75
N LEU A 63 3.23 -16.21 -5.93
CA LEU A 63 1.89 -16.11 -5.36
C LEU A 63 1.18 -17.42 -5.73
N CYS A 64 0.66 -18.14 -4.74
CA CYS A 64 0.05 -19.47 -4.92
C CYS A 64 -0.75 -19.52 -6.22
N SER A 65 -0.26 -20.28 -7.20
CA SER A 65 -1.07 -20.63 -8.36
C SER A 65 -2.28 -21.40 -7.83
N PRO A 66 -3.52 -21.02 -8.18
CA PRO A 66 -4.69 -21.76 -7.76
C PRO A 66 -4.71 -23.08 -8.52
N PHE A 67 -4.17 -24.14 -7.92
CA PHE A 67 -4.49 -25.54 -8.17
C PHE A 67 -4.28 -26.31 -6.85
#